data_AF-A0A238V475-F1
#
_entry.id   AF-A0A238V475-F1
#
_cell.length_a   1.000
_cell.length_b   1.000
_cell.length_c   1.000
_cell.angle_alpha   90.00
_cell.angle_beta   90.00
_cell.angle_gamma   90.00
#
_symmetry.space_group_name_H-M   'P 1'
#
loop_
_entity.id
_entity.type
_entity.pdbx_description
1 polymer ?
#
loop_
_entity_poly.entity_id
_entity_poly.type
_entity_poly.pdbx_seq_one_letter_code
_entity_poly.pdbx_strand_id
1 'polypeptide(L)'
;MYQEHLALGRELLCHEGLQRFLGHVVEGHYYVSLWTALIALEFGRPVRNEVLHGPGRTPVVDMCLDIIRRHYVSHSHNLSDSQNDLVADWLAKIDARYEMAASSCSKPVS
;
A
#
# COMPACT_ATOMS: atom_id res chain seq x y z
N MET A 1 1.60 -20.24 6.05
CA MET A 1 1.87 -19.65 4.72
C MET A 1 1.61 -18.15 4.65
N TYR A 2 0.37 -17.63 4.64
CA TYR A 2 0.10 -16.17 4.58
C TYR A 2 0.76 -15.38 5.74
N GLN A 3 0.62 -15.90 6.96
CA GLN A 3 1.18 -15.28 8.17
C GLN A 3 2.71 -15.18 8.14
N GLU A 4 3.40 -16.14 7.52
CA GLU A 4 4.87 -16.13 7.41
C GLU A 4 5.34 -15.06 6.43
N HIS A 5 4.64 -14.86 5.32
CA HIS A 5 4.95 -13.80 4.35
C HIS A 5 4.74 -12.41 4.96
N LEU A 6 3.66 -12.24 5.73
CA LEU A 6 3.44 -10.99 6.47
C LEU A 6 4.50 -10.74 7.55
N ALA A 7 4.89 -11.78 8.28
CA ALA A 7 5.92 -11.68 9.32
C ALA A 7 7.27 -11.29 8.69
N LEU A 8 7.69 -11.99 7.64
CA LEU A 8 8.92 -11.72 6.92
C LEU A 8 8.92 -10.32 6.30
N GLY A 9 7.85 -9.94 5.59
CA GLY A 9 7.80 -8.61 4.97
C GLY A 9 7.78 -7.48 6.00
N ARG A 10 7.18 -7.70 7.18
CA ARG A 10 7.28 -6.75 8.30
C ARG A 10 8.69 -6.66 8.86
N GLU A 11 9.36 -7.79 9.05
CA GLU A 11 10.75 -7.85 9.50
C GLU A 11 11.68 -7.11 8.53
N LEU A 12 11.54 -7.37 7.23
CA LEU A 12 12.28 -6.67 6.18
C LEU A 12 12.01 -5.16 6.19
N LEU A 13 10.74 -4.75 6.27
CA LEU A 13 10.38 -3.34 6.38
C LEU A 13 11.02 -2.68 7.61
N CYS A 14 11.00 -3.34 8.77
CA CYS A 14 11.61 -2.84 9.99
C CYS A 14 13.15 -2.75 9.89
N HIS A 15 13.77 -3.72 9.25
CA HIS A 15 15.24 -3.79 9.11
C HIS A 15 15.76 -2.80 8.06
N GLU A 16 15.07 -2.66 6.94
CA GLU A 16 15.55 -1.91 5.77
C GLU A 16 15.00 -0.48 5.67
N GLY A 17 13.90 -0.21 6.35
CA GLY A 17 13.17 1.04 6.24
C GLY A 17 12.29 1.11 4.99
N LEU A 18 11.29 1.99 5.04
CA LEU A 18 10.22 2.10 4.05
C LEU A 18 10.74 2.33 2.62
N GLN A 19 11.67 3.26 2.43
CA GLN A 19 12.18 3.61 1.09
C GLN A 19 12.87 2.44 0.39
N ARG A 20 13.67 1.67 1.12
CA ARG A 20 14.37 0.51 0.56
C ARG A 20 13.40 -0.64 0.31
N PHE A 21 12.50 -0.89 1.25
CA PHE A 21 11.45 -1.89 1.13
C PHE A 21 10.55 -1.65 -0.09
N LEU A 22 10.21 -0.39 -0.37
CA LEU A 22 9.41 -0.02 -1.54
C LEU A 22 10.13 -0.24 -2.88
N GLY A 23 11.44 -0.47 -2.88
CA GLY A 23 12.17 -0.93 -4.07
C GLY A 23 11.57 -2.21 -4.66
N HIS A 24 11.04 -3.10 -3.82
CA HIS A 24 10.38 -4.34 -4.26
C HIS A 24 9.06 -4.10 -5.01
N VAL A 25 8.45 -2.92 -4.86
CA VAL A 25 7.25 -2.56 -5.64
C VAL A 25 7.57 -2.50 -7.13
N VAL A 26 8.76 -2.02 -7.49
CA VAL A 26 9.18 -1.76 -8.88
C VAL A 26 9.97 -2.89 -9.53
N GLU A 27 10.22 -3.99 -8.81
CA GLU A 27 10.97 -5.16 -9.31
C GLU A 27 10.20 -6.01 -10.35
N GLY A 28 8.97 -5.62 -10.70
CA GLY A 28 8.20 -6.20 -11.82
C GLY A 28 7.57 -7.56 -11.54
N HIS A 29 7.75 -8.12 -10.35
CA HIS A 29 7.11 -9.37 -9.93
C HIS A 29 5.74 -9.10 -9.31
N TYR A 30 4.67 -9.50 -10.01
CA TYR A 30 3.28 -9.20 -9.66
C TYR A 30 2.91 -9.43 -8.19
N TYR A 31 3.18 -10.63 -7.65
CA TYR A 31 2.87 -10.94 -6.26
C TYR A 31 3.76 -10.22 -5.25
N VAL A 32 5.04 -10.00 -5.59
CA VAL A 32 5.97 -9.24 -4.76
C VAL A 32 5.49 -7.80 -4.65
N SER A 33 5.14 -7.17 -5.77
CA SER A 33 4.57 -5.82 -5.81
C SER A 33 3.29 -5.72 -4.97
N LEU A 34 2.40 -6.72 -5.05
CA LEU A 34 1.17 -6.75 -4.25
C LEU A 34 1.45 -6.85 -2.75
N TRP A 35 2.25 -7.82 -2.32
CA TRP A 35 2.59 -7.99 -0.90
C TRP A 35 3.32 -6.77 -0.34
N THR A 36 4.25 -6.22 -1.11
CA THR A 36 4.99 -5.02 -0.73
C THR A 36 4.04 -3.84 -0.55
N ALA A 37 3.10 -3.63 -1.48
CA ALA A 37 2.09 -2.57 -1.38
C ALA A 37 1.19 -2.72 -0.13
N LEU A 38 0.69 -3.93 0.14
CA LEU A 38 -0.14 -4.21 1.32
C LEU A 38 0.62 -3.94 2.62
N ILE A 39 1.86 -4.45 2.73
CA ILE A 39 2.69 -4.33 3.93
C ILE A 39 3.13 -2.88 4.14
N ALA A 40 3.48 -2.17 3.07
CA ALA A 40 3.87 -0.76 3.15
C ALA A 40 2.71 0.13 3.65
N LEU A 41 1.49 -0.05 3.14
CA LEU A 41 0.34 0.74 3.57
C LEU A 41 -0.10 0.42 5.01
N GLU A 42 -0.06 -0.85 5.41
CA GLU A 42 -0.56 -1.26 6.72
C GLU A 42 0.45 -1.02 7.85
N PHE A 43 1.72 -1.36 7.62
CA PHE A 43 2.77 -1.30 8.64
C PHE A 43 3.75 -0.14 8.44
N GLY A 44 4.07 0.19 7.19
CA GLY A 44 4.99 1.28 6.86
C GLY A 44 4.36 2.66 7.03
N ARG A 45 3.05 2.75 6.78
CA ARG A 45 2.24 3.98 6.91
C ARG A 45 2.93 5.21 6.28
N PRO A 46 3.32 5.14 4.99
CA PRO A 46 3.94 6.27 4.27
C PRO A 46 3.12 7.54 4.41
N VAL A 47 3.74 8.71 4.32
CA VAL A 47 2.99 9.98 4.21
C VAL A 47 2.35 10.06 2.82
N ARG A 48 1.16 10.67 2.68
CA ARG A 48 0.40 10.73 1.42
C ARG A 48 1.25 11.17 0.22
N ASN A 49 2.05 12.21 0.41
CA ASN A 49 2.87 12.83 -0.63
C ASN A 49 4.33 12.32 -0.62
N GLU A 50 4.63 11.27 0.15
CA GLU A 50 5.95 10.64 0.13
C GLU A 50 6.16 9.99 -1.24
N VAL A 51 7.30 10.27 -1.86
CA VAL A 51 7.68 9.73 -3.17
C VAL A 51 8.84 8.77 -2.96
N LEU A 52 8.88 7.70 -3.75
CA LEU A 52 10.02 6.79 -3.79
C LEU A 52 11.27 7.57 -4.26
N HIS A 53 12.40 7.40 -3.60
CA HIS A 53 13.67 7.91 -4.11
C HIS A 53 14.06 7.16 -5.40
N GLY A 54 13.75 7.75 -6.56
CA GLY A 54 14.01 7.17 -7.88
C GLY A 54 13.33 7.93 -9.03
N PRO A 55 13.43 7.44 -10.28
CA PRO A 55 12.78 8.07 -11.43
C PRO A 55 11.27 7.78 -11.41
N GLY A 56 10.51 8.66 -10.78
CA GLY A 56 9.07 8.60 -10.69
C GLY A 56 8.57 9.66 -9.73
N ARG A 57 7.52 10.40 -10.10
CA ARG A 57 6.91 11.41 -9.22
C ARG A 57 5.61 10.95 -8.57
N THR A 58 5.25 9.67 -8.75
CA THR A 58 4.02 9.12 -8.19
C THR A 58 4.19 8.93 -6.70
N PRO A 59 3.28 9.49 -5.88
CA PRO A 59 3.30 9.24 -4.44
C PRO A 59 3.17 7.74 -4.15
N VAL A 60 3.92 7.28 -3.15
CA VAL A 60 4.00 5.87 -2.75
C VAL A 60 2.62 5.30 -2.45
N VAL A 61 1.78 6.08 -1.75
CA VAL A 61 0.41 5.67 -1.42
C VAL A 61 -0.39 5.40 -2.69
N ASP A 62 -0.35 6.30 -3.67
CA ASP A 62 -1.11 6.17 -4.91
C ASP A 62 -0.63 4.97 -5.73
N MET A 63 0.69 4.77 -5.80
CA MET A 63 1.29 3.61 -6.47
C MET A 63 0.86 2.28 -5.82
N CYS A 64 0.91 2.19 -4.49
CA CYS A 64 0.50 0.98 -3.77
C CYS A 64 -0.99 0.69 -3.97
N LEU A 65 -1.85 1.70 -3.90
CA LEU A 65 -3.29 1.56 -4.12
C LEU A 65 -3.62 1.12 -5.54
N ASP A 66 -2.94 1.67 -6.55
CA ASP A 66 -3.13 1.29 -7.95
C ASP A 66 -2.79 -0.20 -8.18
N ILE A 67 -1.69 -0.69 -7.60
CA ILE A 67 -1.30 -2.12 -7.67
C ILE A 67 -2.38 -3.01 -7.05
N ILE A 68 -2.85 -2.67 -5.85
CA ILE A 68 -3.87 -3.47 -5.15
C ILE A 68 -5.18 -3.46 -5.92
N ARG A 69 -5.61 -2.29 -6.42
CA ARG A 69 -6.85 -2.16 -7.21
C ARG A 69 -6.79 -2.96 -8.51
N ARG A 70 -5.67 -2.91 -9.25
CA ARG A 70 -5.48 -3.74 -10.45
C ARG A 70 -5.52 -5.22 -10.13
N HIS A 71 -4.93 -5.63 -9.01
CA HIS A 71 -5.00 -7.01 -8.56
C HIS A 71 -6.44 -7.44 -8.26
N TYR A 72 -7.15 -6.62 -7.49
CA TYR A 72 -8.54 -6.86 -7.14
C TYR A 72 -9.44 -6.96 -8.37
N VAL A 73 -9.39 -6.00 -9.29
CA VAL A 73 -10.19 -6.03 -10.54
C VAL A 73 -9.89 -7.29 -11.37
N SER A 74 -8.63 -7.73 -11.38
CA SER A 74 -8.22 -8.92 -12.14
C SER A 74 -8.70 -10.23 -11.51
N HIS A 75 -9.04 -10.25 -10.22
CA HIS A 75 -9.36 -11.47 -9.47
C HIS A 75 -10.75 -11.45 -8.80
N SER A 76 -11.49 -10.35 -8.88
CA SER A 76 -12.80 -10.18 -8.22
C SER A 76 -13.83 -11.22 -8.65
N HIS A 77 -13.73 -11.70 -9.90
CA HIS A 77 -14.58 -12.77 -10.43
C HIS A 77 -14.31 -14.16 -9.81
N ASN A 78 -13.16 -14.33 -9.14
CA ASN A 78 -12.79 -15.56 -8.44
C ASN A 78 -13.07 -15.50 -6.93
N LEU A 79 -13.59 -14.38 -6.43
CA LEU A 79 -13.92 -14.15 -5.03
C LEU A 79 -15.44 -14.29 -4.82
N SER A 80 -15.84 -14.75 -3.64
CA SER A 80 -17.24 -14.67 -3.22
C SER A 80 -17.66 -13.22 -2.96
N ASP A 81 -18.96 -12.94 -2.99
CA ASP A 81 -19.49 -11.59 -2.67
C ASP A 81 -19.01 -11.11 -1.30
N SER A 82 -19.03 -11.98 -0.29
CA SER A 82 -18.51 -11.65 1.04
C SER A 82 -17.02 -11.30 1.06
N GLN A 83 -16.21 -11.91 0.18
CA GLN A 83 -14.79 -11.59 0.06
C GLN A 83 -14.59 -10.26 -0.66
N ASN A 84 -15.38 -10.00 -1.71
CA ASN A 84 -15.38 -8.73 -2.42
C ASN A 84 -15.78 -7.57 -1.47
N ASP A 85 -16.79 -7.76 -0.63
CA ASP A 85 -17.21 -6.77 0.38
C ASP A 85 -16.10 -6.45 1.38
N LEU A 86 -15.38 -7.48 1.87
CA LEU A 86 -14.25 -7.29 2.78
C LEU A 86 -13.10 -6.49 2.15
N VAL A 87 -12.79 -6.75 0.88
CA VAL A 87 -11.75 -6.00 0.15
C VAL A 87 -12.19 -4.56 -0.09
N ALA A 88 -13.44 -4.35 -0.48
CA ALA A 88 -14.00 -3.01 -0.69
C ALA A 88 -14.00 -2.18 0.60
N ASP A 89 -14.43 -2.76 1.72
CA ASP A 89 -14.39 -2.12 3.04
C ASP A 89 -12.96 -1.78 3.48
N TRP A 90 -12.01 -2.69 3.26
CA TRP A 90 -10.60 -2.42 3.55
C TRP A 90 -10.03 -1.27 2.70
N LEU A 91 -10.31 -1.25 1.39
CA LEU A 91 -9.87 -0.18 0.50
C LEU A 91 -10.44 1.18 0.93
N ALA A 92 -11.72 1.23 1.28
CA ALA A 92 -12.36 2.45 1.76
C ALA A 92 -11.73 2.98 3.06
N LYS A 93 -11.39 2.08 4.00
CA LYS A 93 -10.70 2.44 5.25
C LYS A 93 -9.30 3.00 5.00
N ILE A 94 -8.56 2.44 4.05
CA ILE A 94 -7.23 2.94 3.68
C ILE A 94 -7.32 4.29 2.98
N ASP A 95 -8.23 4.46 2.02
CA ASP A 95 -8.42 5.73 1.32
C ASP A 95 -8.77 6.85 2.33
N ALA A 96 -9.74 6.61 3.21
CA ALA A 96 -10.13 7.58 4.24
C ALA A 96 -8.97 7.95 5.18
N ARG A 97 -8.15 6.96 5.59
CA ARG A 97 -6.94 7.20 6.41
C ARG A 97 -6.01 8.21 5.74
N TYR A 98 -5.85 8.12 4.43
CA TYR A 98 -4.92 8.93 3.67
C TYR A 98 -5.50 10.26 3.17
N GLU A 99 -6.82 10.39 3.07
CA GLU A 99 -7.51 11.67 2.82
C GLU A 99 -7.55 12.56 4.08
N MET A 100 -7.79 11.96 5.26
CA MET A 100 -7.77 12.67 6.53
C MET A 100 -6.37 13.23 6.86
N ALA A 101 -5.31 12.47 6.57
CA ALA A 101 -3.93 12.91 6.76
C ALA A 101 -3.54 14.10 5.85
N ALA A 102 -4.16 14.24 4.68
CA ALA A 102 -3.98 15.41 3.81
C ALA A 102 -4.71 16.65 4.36
N SER A 103 -5.87 16.45 5.00
CA SER A 103 -6.67 17.53 5.58
C SER A 103 -6.10 18.09 6.89
N SER A 104 -5.36 17.28 7.67
CA SER A 104 -4.72 17.72 8.92
C SER A 104 -3.47 18.58 8.71
N CYS A 105 -2.91 18.64 7.50
CA CYS A 105 -1.73 19.46 7.19
C CYS A 105 -2.08 20.91 6.79
N SER A 106 -3.36 21.28 6.76
CA SER A 106 -3.87 22.55 6.23
C SER A 106 -4.24 23.60 7.28
N LYS A 107 -3.55 23.67 8.43
CA LYS A 107 -3.65 24.83 9.32
C LYS A 107 -2.43 25.74 9.14
N PRO A 108 -2.55 26.87 8.44
CA PRO A 108 -1.52 27.90 8.51
C PRO A 108 -1.54 28.51 9.91
N VAL A 109 -0.35 28.61 10.51
CA VAL A 109 -0.11 29.46 11.68
C VAL A 109 -0.46 30.90 11.29
N SER A 110 -1.42 31.49 12.00
CA SER A 110 -1.65 32.94 12.02
C SER A 110 -1.13 33.50 13.33
#